data_AF-A0AAW3V1A0-F1
#
_entry.id   AF-A0AAW3V1A0-F1
#
_cell.length_a   1.000
_cell.length_b   1.000
_cell.length_c   1.000
_cell.angle_alpha   90.00
_cell.angle_beta   90.00
_cell.angle_gamma   90.00
#
_symmetry.space_group_name_H-M   'P 1'
#
loop_
_entity.id
_entity.type
_entity.pdbx_description
1 polymer ?
#
loop_
_entity_poly.entity_id
_entity_poly.type
_entity_poly.pdbx_seq_one_letter_code
_entity_poly.pdbx_strand_id
1 'polypeptide(L)' 'MSKEVCYWHEEMSEEIARRVLGSHFDYAVAQGTAFCESRAAGAWQANLQESFGAYKTAARAAATARL' A
#
# COMPACT_ATOMS: atom_id res chain seq x y z
N MET A 1 5.54 25.35 -5.30
CA MET A 1 4.74 24.71 -4.23
C MET A 1 4.60 23.24 -4.60
N SER A 2 5.36 22.38 -3.94
CA SER A 2 5.26 20.93 -4.09
C SER A 2 3.85 20.52 -3.69
N LYS A 3 3.09 19.89 -4.60
CA LYS A 3 1.83 19.25 -4.22
C LYS A 3 2.21 18.12 -3.26
N GLU A 4 2.03 18.33 -1.96
CA GLU A 4 2.07 17.25 -0.99
C GLU A 4 0.99 16.26 -1.40
N VAL A 5 1.41 15.15 -2.00
CA VAL A 5 0.49 14.11 -2.43
C VAL A 5 -0.03 13.47 -1.15
N CYS A 6 -1.28 13.78 -0.81
CA CYS A 6 -1.93 13.26 0.38
C CYS A 6 -2.48 11.87 0.05
N TYR A 7 -1.63 10.85 0.14
CA TYR A 7 -1.96 9.44 -0.16
C TYR A 7 -3.01 8.83 0.80
N TRP A 8 -3.52 9.62 1.75
CA TRP A 8 -4.69 9.32 2.55
C TRP A 8 -6.02 9.47 1.82
N HIS A 9 -6.07 10.37 0.84
CA HIS A 9 -7.30 10.74 0.14
C HIS A 9 -7.28 10.33 -1.34
N GLU A 10 -6.10 10.33 -1.96
CA GLU A 10 -5.92 9.91 -3.35
C GLU A 10 -5.39 8.48 -3.42
N GLU A 11 -6.01 7.70 -4.31
CA GLU A 11 -5.61 6.34 -4.61
C GLU A 11 -4.15 6.29 -5.11
N MET A 12 -3.26 5.69 -4.32
CA MET A 12 -1.87 5.49 -4.71
C MET A 12 -1.78 4.51 -5.88
N SER A 13 -1.04 4.86 -6.93
CA SER A 13 -0.77 3.96 -8.06
C SER A 13 0.16 2.80 -7.66
N GLU A 14 0.09 1.68 -8.39
CA GLU A 14 0.98 0.53 -8.14
C GLU A 14 2.46 0.89 -8.30
N GLU A 15 2.81 1.73 -9.29
CA GLU A 15 4.18 2.20 -9.50
C GLU A 15 4.74 2.91 -8.27
N ILE A 16 3.96 3.80 -7.65
CA ILE A 16 4.37 4.52 -6.44
C ILE A 16 4.42 3.55 -5.26
N ALA A 17 3.44 2.65 -5.12
CA ALA A 17 3.43 1.67 -4.04
C ALA A 17 4.67 0.73 -4.10
N ARG A 18 5.09 0.33 -5.30
CA ARG A 18 6.33 -0.43 -5.54
C ARG A 18 7.58 0.37 -5.20
N ARG A 19 7.59 1.70 -5.39
CA ARG A 19 8.70 2.55 -4.93
C ARG A 19 8.75 2.66 -3.41
N VAL A 20 7.59 2.80 -2.75
CA VAL A 20 7.51 2.94 -1.29
C VAL A 20 7.86 1.65 -0.58
N LEU A 21 7.32 0.50 -1.00
CA LEU A 21 7.58 -0.80 -0.36
C LEU A 21 8.79 -1.54 -0.93
N GLY A 22 9.29 -1.15 -2.11
CA GLY A 22 10.37 -1.85 -2.79
C GLY A 22 10.04 -3.32 -3.06
N SER A 23 11.01 -4.20 -2.82
CA SER A 23 10.83 -5.65 -2.93
C SER A 23 9.78 -6.22 -1.97
N HIS A 24 9.38 -5.47 -0.94
CA HIS A 24 8.35 -5.89 -0.01
C HIS A 24 6.94 -5.83 -0.61
N PHE A 25 6.74 -5.13 -1.73
CA PHE A 25 5.46 -5.06 -2.41
C PHE A 25 5.00 -6.45 -2.88
N ASP A 26 5.83 -7.15 -3.65
CA ASP A 26 5.49 -8.48 -4.18
C ASP A 26 5.35 -9.52 -3.07
N TYR A 27 6.15 -9.40 -2.01
CA TYR A 27 5.99 -10.23 -0.81
C TYR A 27 4.62 -10.01 -0.16
N ALA A 28 4.22 -8.75 0.06
CA ALA A 28 2.94 -8.42 0.68
C ALA A 28 1.77 -8.94 -0.16
N VAL A 29 1.84 -8.77 -1.49
CA VAL A 29 0.86 -9.32 -2.43
C VAL A 29 0.76 -10.84 -2.32
N ALA A 30 1.88 -11.55 -2.26
CA ALA A 30 1.92 -13.00 -2.12
C ALA A 30 1.35 -13.52 -0.78
N GLN A 31 1.49 -12.75 0.31
CA GLN A 31 0.85 -13.08 1.59
C GLN A 31 -0.68 -12.88 1.56
N GLY A 32 -1.18 -12.05 0.65
CA GLY A 32 -2.60 -11.85 0.40
C GLY A 32 -3.22 -10.65 1.10
N THR A 33 -4.48 -10.38 0.77
CA THR A 33 -5.22 -9.18 1.19
C THR A 33 -5.23 -8.94 2.70
N ALA A 34 -5.46 -9.97 3.52
CA ALA A 34 -5.54 -9.82 4.98
C ALA A 34 -4.19 -9.36 5.59
N PHE A 35 -3.07 -9.85 5.06
CA PHE A 35 -1.74 -9.40 5.49
C PHE A 35 -1.54 -7.92 5.13
N CYS A 36 -1.85 -7.53 3.88
CA CYS A 36 -1.74 -6.14 3.44
C CYS A 36 -2.59 -5.18 4.28
N GLU A 37 -3.85 -5.52 4.57
CA GLU A 37 -4.74 -4.69 5.38
C GLU A 37 -4.24 -4.54 6.83
N SER A 38 -3.70 -5.61 7.42
CA SER A 38 -3.09 -5.54 8.76
C SER A 38 -1.89 -4.59 8.78
N ARG A 39 -1.02 -4.65 7.76
CA ARG A 39 0.13 -3.75 7.63
C ARG A 39 -0.30 -2.31 7.35
N ALA A 40 -1.35 -2.11 6.55
CA ALA A 40 -1.94 -0.79 6.35
C ALA A 40 -2.46 -0.20 7.67
N ALA A 41 -3.19 -0.97 8.48
CA ALA A 41 -3.66 -0.52 9.78
C ALA A 41 -2.51 -0.11 10.72
N GLY A 42 -1.43 -0.89 10.74
CA GLY A 42 -0.22 -0.53 11.49
C GLY A 42 0.43 0.76 10.98
N ALA A 43 0.52 0.94 9.66
CA ALA A 43 1.04 2.17 9.06
C ALA A 43 0.18 3.40 9.39
N TRP A 44 -1.14 3.25 9.44
CA TRP A 44 -2.04 4.32 9.88
C TRP A 44 -1.80 4.72 11.33
N GLN A 45 -1.75 3.74 12.24
CA GLN A 45 -1.50 4.00 13.66
C GLN A 45 -0.13 4.68 13.90
N ALA A 46 0.85 4.38 13.06
CA ALA A 46 2.18 5.01 13.09
C ALA A 46 2.25 6.35 12.33
N ASN A 47 1.14 6.85 11.79
CA ASN A 47 1.09 8.07 10.96
C ASN A 47 2.02 8.03 9.72
N LEU A 48 2.22 6.84 9.14
CA LEU A 48 3.04 6.61 7.94
C LEU A 48 2.15 6.58 6.70
N GLN A 49 1.79 7.77 6.20
CA GLN A 49 0.81 7.95 5.13
C GLN A 49 1.17 7.22 3.83
N GLU A 50 2.43 7.32 3.39
CA GLU A 50 2.90 6.66 2.17
C GLU A 50 2.85 5.13 2.31
N SER A 51 3.25 4.61 3.47
CA SER A 51 3.20 3.17 3.74
C SER A 51 1.76 2.67 3.81
N PHE A 52 0.84 3.45 4.40
CA PHE A 52 -0.59 3.14 4.40
C PHE A 52 -1.12 3.01 2.97
N GLY A 53 -0.91 4.03 2.13
CA GLY A 53 -1.32 4.00 0.73
C GLY A 53 -0.72 2.82 -0.03
N ALA A 54 0.56 2.53 0.19
CA ALA A 54 1.24 1.45 -0.52
C ALA A 54 0.70 0.06 -0.12
N TYR A 55 0.40 -0.18 1.16
CA TYR A 55 -0.22 -1.44 1.59
C TYR A 55 -1.68 -1.56 1.15
N LYS A 56 -2.44 -0.46 1.08
CA LYS A 56 -3.79 -0.48 0.47
C LYS A 56 -3.74 -0.84 -1.01
N THR A 57 -2.74 -0.34 -1.74
CA THR A 57 -2.52 -0.75 -3.13
C THR A 57 -2.12 -2.20 -3.26
N ALA A 58 -1.22 -2.70 -2.41
CA ALA A 58 -0.86 -4.12 -2.37
C ALA A 58 -2.07 -5.02 -2.03
N ALA A 59 -2.98 -4.58 -1.15
CA ALA A 59 -4.20 -5.32 -0.81
C ALA A 59 -5.12 -5.50 -2.03
N ARG A 60 -5.24 -4.49 -2.88
CA ARG A 60 -6.01 -4.56 -4.13
C ARG A 60 -5.36 -5.48 -5.14
N ALA A 61 -4.05 -5.33 -5.37
CA ALA A 61 -3.31 -6.21 -6.28
C ALA A 61 -3.45 -7.69 -5.85
N ALA A 62 -3.37 -7.97 -4.55
CA ALA A 62 -3.59 -9.30 -3.99
C ALA A 62 -5.03 -9.81 -4.18
N ALA A 63 -6.03 -8.93 -4.12
CA ALA A 63 -7.43 -9.31 -4.37
C ALA A 63 -7.66 -9.66 -5.84
N THR A 64 -7.05 -8.91 -6.77
CA THR A 64 -7.13 -9.17 -8.22
C THR A 64 -6.40 -10.44 -8.63
N ALA A 65 -5.26 -10.76 -8.00
CA ALA A 65 -4.50 -11.99 -8.28
C ALA A 65 -5.20 -13.29 -7.85
N ARG A 66 -6.32 -13.19 -7.12
CA ARG A 66 -7.08 -14.33 -6.59
C ARG A 66 -8.29 -14.71 -7.46
N LEU A 67 -8.52 -13.99 -8.56
CA LEU A 67 -9.51 -14.26 -9.60
C LEU A 67 -8.83 -14.91 -10.82
#